data_AF-A0A392S011-F1
#
_entry.id   AF-A0A392S011-F1
#
_cell.length_a   1.000
_cell.length_b   1.000
_cell.length_c   1.000
_cell.angle_alpha   90.00
_cell.angle_beta   90.00
_cell.angle_gamma   90.00
#
_symmetry.space_group_name_H-M   'P 1'
#
loop_
_entity.id
_entity.type
_entity.pdbx_description
1 polymer ?
#
loop_
_entity_poly.entity_id
_entity_poly.type
_entity_poly.pdbx_seq_one_letter_code
_entity_poly.pdbx_strand_id
1 'polypeptide(L)' 'EHKEEKQKDKEPGTVKIYRPIPDGDFKIIPLGEDPTRGIKIGAGLLNLVKKQLEACLKQNAELFA' A
#
# COMPACT_ATOMS: atom_id res chain seq x y z
N GLU A 1 -5.29 9.25 -5.63
CA GLU A 1 -5.37 10.48 -4.80
C GLU A 1 -6.17 10.14 -3.54
N HIS A 2 -5.51 9.87 -2.41
CA HIS A 2 -6.19 9.55 -1.16
C HIS A 2 -6.25 10.80 -0.29
N LYS A 3 -7.48 11.26 -0.12
CA LYS A 3 -7.96 12.44 0.58
C LYS A 3 -7.42 12.49 2.02
N GLU A 4 -6.56 13.46 2.29
CA GLU A 4 -6.16 13.90 3.62
C GLU A 4 -7.37 14.58 4.30
N GLU A 5 -8.14 13.82 5.08
CA GLU A 5 -9.25 14.39 5.85
C GLU A 5 -8.75 14.89 7.21
N LYS A 6 -8.46 16.20 7.22
CA LYS A 6 -8.62 17.19 8.29
C LYS A 6 -8.47 16.72 9.76
N GLN A 7 -7.42 17.26 10.38
CA GLN A 7 -7.36 17.58 11.80
C GLN A 7 -8.64 18.31 12.29
N LYS A 8 -9.19 17.87 13.43
CA LYS A 8 -9.61 18.77 14.51
C LYS A 8 -9.93 18.02 15.83
N ASP A 9 -9.38 18.58 16.91
CA ASP A 9 -9.90 18.65 18.29
C ASP A 9 -9.24 17.78 19.39
N LYS A 10 -8.33 18.45 20.13
CA LYS A 10 -8.13 18.49 21.61
C LYS A 10 -7.51 17.31 22.39
N GLU A 11 -6.29 17.55 22.92
CA GLU A 11 -5.94 17.62 24.36
C GLU A 11 -4.47 18.11 24.52
N PRO A 12 -4.16 19.15 25.32
CA PRO A 12 -2.80 19.68 25.48
C PRO A 12 -2.01 18.82 26.48
N GLY A 13 -1.64 17.62 26.08
CA GLY A 13 -0.83 16.74 26.94
C GLY A 13 -0.33 15.47 26.26
N THR A 14 -1.02 15.02 25.21
CA THR A 14 -0.67 13.80 24.49
C THR A 14 -0.83 13.99 22.98
N VAL A 15 -0.09 14.95 22.41
CA VAL A 15 0.01 15.06 20.94
C VAL A 15 0.80 13.84 20.44
N LYS A 16 0.10 12.72 20.22
CA LYS A 16 0.61 11.66 19.36
C LYS A 16 0.65 12.28 17.96
N ILE A 17 1.81 12.82 17.61
CA ILE A 17 2.09 13.29 16.26
C ILE A 17 1.98 12.04 15.39
N TYR A 18 0.78 11.80 14.84
CA TYR A 18 0.58 10.76 13.86
C TYR A 18 1.37 11.21 12.64
N ARG A 19 2.64 10.82 12.58
CA ARG A 19 3.40 10.89 11.34
C ARG A 19 2.84 9.73 10.52
N PRO A 20 2.02 9.98 9.49
CA PRO A 20 1.68 8.91 8.57
C PRO A 20 3.01 8.36 8.08
N ILE A 21 3.19 7.04 8.16
CA ILE A 21 4.38 6.42 7.57
C ILE A 21 4.36 6.89 6.12
N PRO A 22 5.38 7.64 5.65
CA PRO A 22 5.38 8.09 4.29
C PRO A 22 5.28 6.84 3.45
N ASP A 23 4.20 6.75 2.69
CA ASP A 23 3.98 5.68 1.75
C ASP A 23 5.22 5.70 0.84
N GLY A 24 6.15 4.77 1.08
CA GLY A 24 7.42 4.73 0.38
C GLY A 24 7.20 4.57 -1.12
N ASP A 25 8.26 4.63 -1.93
CA ASP A 25 8.08 4.40 -3.36
C ASP A 25 7.65 2.94 -3.61
N PHE A 26 6.40 2.75 -4.02
CA PHE A 26 5.83 1.45 -4.35
C PHE A 26 4.92 1.52 -5.57
N LYS A 27 4.70 0.36 -6.17
CA LYS A 27 3.69 0.13 -7.20
C LYS A 27 2.59 -0.75 -6.64
N ILE A 28 1.34 -0.39 -6.92
CA ILE A 28 0.19 -1.21 -6.56
C ILE A 28 -0.05 -2.20 -7.70
N ILE A 29 -0.17 -3.48 -7.38
CA ILE A 29 -0.56 -4.52 -8.33
C ILE A 29 -1.97 -4.98 -7.98
N PRO A 30 -2.94 -4.85 -8.91
CA PRO A 30 -4.30 -5.32 -8.68
C PRO A 30 -4.32 -6.85 -8.59
N LEU A 31 -5.04 -7.39 -7.61
CA LEU A 31 -5.30 -8.82 -7.47
C LEU A 31 -6.80 -9.07 -7.66
N GLY A 32 -7.15 -9.71 -8.78
CA GLY A 32 -8.55 -9.98 -9.13
C GLY A 32 -9.27 -8.79 -9.75
N GLU A 33 -10.60 -8.81 -9.70
CA GLU A 33 -11.47 -7.82 -10.35
C GLU A 33 -11.67 -6.54 -9.54
N ASP A 34 -11.46 -6.58 -8.22
CA ASP A 34 -11.65 -5.41 -7.36
C ASP A 34 -10.43 -4.48 -7.43
N PRO A 35 -10.55 -3.29 -8.05
CA PRO A 35 -9.44 -2.35 -8.17
C PRO A 35 -9.02 -1.74 -6.83
N THR A 36 -9.82 -1.91 -5.77
CA THR A 36 -9.50 -1.45 -4.41
C THR A 36 -8.61 -2.43 -3.65
N ARG A 37 -8.51 -3.69 -4.13
CA ARG A 37 -7.72 -4.77 -3.51
C ARG A 37 -6.43 -5.01 -4.30
N GLY A 38 -5.43 -4.19 -4.01
CA GLY A 38 -4.10 -4.30 -4.62
C GLY A 38 -2.98 -4.45 -3.59
N ILE A 39 -1.90 -5.12 -3.98
CA ILE A 39 -0.70 -5.26 -3.15
C ILE A 39 0.31 -4.16 -3.49
N LYS A 40 0.84 -3.48 -2.47
CA LYS A 40 1.94 -2.53 -2.59
C LYS A 40 3.28 -3.26 -2.68
N ILE A 41 4.02 -3.05 -3.76
CA ILE A 41 5.36 -3.62 -3.98
C ILE A 41 6.37 -2.47 -4.04
N GLY A 42 7.37 -2.50 -3.16
CA GLY A 42 8.42 -1.47 -3.14
C GLY A 42 9.20 -1.37 -4.45
N ALA A 43 9.50 -0.14 -4.87
CA ALA A 43 10.22 0.16 -6.11
C ALA A 43 11.71 -0.23 -6.07
N GLY A 44 12.26 -0.51 -4.89
CA GLY A 44 13.66 -0.92 -4.70
C GLY A 44 13.99 -2.36 -5.10
N LEU A 45 13.01 -3.14 -5.59
CA LEU A 45 13.24 -4.51 -6.04
C LEU A 45 13.91 -4.55 -7.42
N LEU A 46 14.86 -5.48 -7.59
CA LEU A 46 15.42 -5.80 -8.90
C LEU A 46 14.31 -6.22 -9.86
N ASN A 47 14.39 -5.79 -11.12
CA ASN A 47 13.35 -6.02 -12.13
C ASN A 47 13.00 -7.51 -12.30
N LEU A 48 13.99 -8.41 -12.21
CA LEU A 48 13.77 -9.85 -12.28
C LEU A 48 12.91 -10.35 -11.10
N VAL A 49 13.29 -9.97 -9.88
CA VAL A 49 12.56 -10.33 -8.65
C VAL A 49 11.16 -9.75 -8.68
N LYS A 50 11.03 -8.49 -9.13
CA LYS A 50 9.73 -7.84 -9.30
C LYS A 50 8.83 -8.69 -10.19
N LYS A 51 9.26 -9.01 -11.41
CA LYS A 51 8.45 -9.80 -12.37
C LYS A 51 8.06 -11.17 -11.83
N GLN A 52 8.98 -11.88 -11.18
CA GLN A 52 8.71 -13.18 -10.57
C GLN A 52 7.67 -13.06 -9.43
N LEU A 53 7.81 -12.03 -8.60
CA LEU A 53 6.84 -11.73 -7.55
C LEU A 53 5.47 -11.41 -8.14
N GLU A 54 5.36 -10.56 -9.17
CA GLU A 54 4.06 -10.25 -9.80
C GLU A 54 3.38 -11.51 -10.35
N ALA A 55 4.15 -12.38 -11.00
CA ALA A 55 3.64 -13.65 -11.54
C ALA A 55 3.11 -14.56 -10.43
N CYS A 56 3.88 -14.72 -9.35
CA CYS A 56 3.48 -15.49 -8.18
C CYS A 56 2.19 -14.94 -7.55
N LEU A 57 2.13 -13.62 -7.32
CA LEU A 57 0.94 -13.00 -6.71
C LEU A 57 -0.31 -13.17 -7.58
N LYS A 58 -0.18 -13.05 -8.90
CA LYS A 58 -1.29 -13.26 -9.85
C LYS A 58 -1.78 -14.71 -9.86
N GLN A 59 -0.87 -15.68 -9.82
CA GLN A 59 -1.23 -17.10 -9.74
C GLN A 59 -1.97 -17.46 -8.45
N ASN A 60 -1.73 -16.69 -7.39
CA ASN A 60 -2.33 -16.90 -6.07
C ASN A 60 -3.45 -15.90 -5.76
N ALA A 61 -4.01 -15.22 -6.77
CA ALA A 61 -4.97 -14.13 -6.55
C ALA A 61 -6.18 -14.55 -5.71
N GLU A 62 -6.66 -15.78 -5.86
CA GLU A 62 -7.78 -16.33 -5.07
C GLU A 62 -7.46 -16.45 -3.57
N LEU A 63 -6.18 -16.61 -3.18
CA LEU A 63 -5.77 -16.64 -1.77
C LEU A 63 -5.86 -15.28 -1.08
N PHE A 64 -5.93 -14.19 -1.87
CA PHE A 64 -6.00 -12.82 -1.38
C PHE A 64 -7.38 -12.16 -1.63
N ALA A 65 -8.33 -12.94 -2.18
CA ALA A 65 -9.69 -12.51 -2.53
C ALA A 65 -10.64 -12.42 -1.33
#